data_AF-A0A9W9WP04-F1
#
_entry.id   AF-A0A9W9WP04-F1
#
_cell.length_a   1.000
_cell.length_b   1.000
_cell.length_c   1.000
_cell.angle_alpha   90.00
_cell.angle_beta   90.00
_cell.angle_gamma   90.00
#
_symmetry.space_group_name_H-M   'P 1'
#
loop_
_entity.id
_entity.type
_entity.pdbx_description
1 polymer ?
#
loop_
_entity_poly.entity_id
_entity_poly.type
_entity_poly.pdbx_seq_one_letter_code
_entity_poly.pdbx_strand_id
1 'polypeptide(L)'
;MVCKIPDTLSFADASAFPLCIAIAAHGLFSKDYLGLPFPSTTTAPNSAGKSILIWGGSSSVGSNAIQLRKAVGFEVITTCSARNAEYVKGLGADKVFDYTDKDAIGQVVAELDKTRWHLLWILFNNRT
;
A
#
# COMPACT_ATOMS: atom_id res chain seq x y z
N MET A 1 -19.61 -0.01 3.62
CA MET A 1 -19.17 -0.24 5.02
C MET A 1 -19.70 0.89 5.88
N VAL A 2 -20.12 0.60 7.12
CA VAL A 2 -20.50 1.62 8.10
C VAL A 2 -19.69 1.35 9.37
N CYS A 3 -19.10 2.38 9.96
CA CYS A 3 -18.42 2.31 11.25
C CYS A 3 -18.66 3.62 12.02
N LYS A 4 -18.51 3.57 13.34
CA LYS A 4 -18.56 4.78 14.18
C LYS A 4 -17.31 5.61 13.92
N ILE A 5 -17.47 6.91 13.69
CA ILE A 5 -16.35 7.86 13.60
C ILE A 5 -15.71 7.97 14.99
N PRO A 6 -14.39 7.76 15.13
CA PRO A 6 -13.70 7.96 16.41
C PRO A 6 -13.79 9.42 16.88
N ASP A 7 -13.92 9.62 18.19
CA ASP A 7 -14.10 10.96 18.78
C ASP A 7 -12.90 11.90 18.52
N THR A 8 -11.73 11.35 18.19
CA THR A 8 -10.51 12.09 17.87
C THR A 8 -10.41 12.53 16.40
N LEU A 9 -11.36 12.15 15.54
CA LEU A 9 -11.32 12.39 14.10
C LEU A 9 -12.48 13.28 13.66
N SER A 10 -12.18 14.33 12.88
CA SER A 10 -13.21 15.22 12.35
C SER A 10 -14.09 14.49 11.32
N PHE A 11 -15.32 14.96 11.12
CA PHE A 11 -16.20 14.40 10.07
C PHE A 11 -15.59 14.57 8.67
N ALA A 12 -14.93 15.70 8.41
CA ALA A 12 -14.30 15.99 7.13
C ALA A 12 -13.20 14.98 6.82
N ASP A 13 -12.30 14.72 7.77
CA ASP A 13 -11.24 13.72 7.61
C ASP A 13 -11.83 12.31 7.47
N ALA A 14 -12.81 11.98 8.32
CA ALA A 14 -13.48 10.69 8.31
C ALA A 14 -14.13 10.37 6.96
N SER A 15 -14.65 11.37 6.26
CA SER A 15 -15.35 11.20 4.97
C SER A 15 -14.46 10.72 3.82
N ALA A 16 -13.13 10.91 3.90
CA ALA A 16 -12.20 10.56 2.84
C ALA A 16 -11.83 9.06 2.83
N PHE A 17 -12.01 8.37 3.95
CA PHE A 17 -11.56 7.00 4.16
C PHE A 17 -12.45 5.89 3.56
N PRO A 18 -13.80 5.95 3.58
CA PRO A 18 -14.65 4.77 3.35
C PRO A 18 -14.39 4.07 2.03
N LEU A 19 -14.28 4.83 0.93
CA LEU A 19 -14.03 4.26 -0.38
C LEU A 19 -12.58 3.77 -0.51
N CYS A 20 -11.60 4.60 -0.13
CA CYS A 20 -10.19 4.31 -0.39
C CYS A 20 -9.68 3.14 0.46
N ILE A 21 -10.10 3.06 1.72
CA ILE A 21 -9.82 1.90 2.58
C ILE A 21 -10.50 0.65 2.02
N ALA A 22 -11.76 0.74 1.58
CA ALA A 22 -12.47 -0.43 1.03
C ALA A 22 -11.75 -1.01 -0.19
N ILE A 23 -11.31 -0.15 -1.12
CA ILE A 23 -10.59 -0.59 -2.33
C ILE A 23 -9.22 -1.17 -1.96
N ALA A 24 -8.46 -0.51 -1.08
CA ALA A 24 -7.17 -1.03 -0.62
C ALA A 24 -7.32 -2.39 0.08
N ALA A 25 -8.27 -2.51 1.00
CA ALA A 25 -8.55 -3.75 1.71
C ALA A 25 -9.05 -4.86 0.78
N HIS A 26 -9.90 -4.53 -0.20
CA HIS A 26 -10.39 -5.52 -1.17
C HIS A 26 -9.25 -6.06 -2.04
N GLY A 27 -8.38 -5.20 -2.56
CA GLY A 27 -7.22 -5.64 -3.34
C GLY A 27 -6.25 -6.50 -2.53
N LEU A 28 -6.01 -6.16 -1.26
CA LEU A 28 -5.07 -6.88 -0.40
C LEU A 28 -5.64 -8.22 0.11
N PHE A 29 -6.89 -8.26 0.55
CA PHE A 29 -7.41 -9.40 1.34
C PHE A 29 -8.43 -10.27 0.60
N SER A 30 -9.02 -9.79 -0.50
CA SER A 30 -9.96 -10.60 -1.26
C SER A 30 -9.25 -11.76 -1.96
N LYS A 31 -9.90 -12.94 -1.97
CA LYS A 31 -9.38 -14.15 -2.63
C LYS A 31 -9.29 -14.01 -4.15
N ASP A 32 -10.07 -13.10 -4.74
CA ASP A 32 -10.05 -12.82 -6.19
C ASP A 32 -8.84 -11.97 -6.60
N TYR A 33 -8.08 -11.46 -5.62
CA TYR A 33 -6.88 -10.64 -5.82
C TYR A 33 -5.69 -11.26 -5.07
N LEU A 34 -5.12 -10.56 -4.08
CA LEU A 34 -3.90 -11.01 -3.40
C LEU A 34 -4.16 -12.07 -2.31
N GLY A 35 -5.39 -12.13 -1.77
CA GLY A 35 -5.79 -13.13 -0.78
C GLY A 35 -4.94 -13.14 0.49
N LEU A 36 -4.38 -11.99 0.89
CA LEU A 36 -3.59 -11.90 2.11
C LEU A 36 -4.45 -12.23 3.35
N PRO A 37 -3.84 -12.79 4.41
CA PRO A 37 -4.55 -12.96 5.67
C PRO A 37 -5.00 -11.60 6.19
N PHE A 38 -6.21 -11.54 6.74
CA PHE A 38 -6.68 -10.34 7.42
C PHE A 38 -5.78 -10.02 8.62
N PRO A 39 -5.56 -8.74 8.93
CA PRO A 39 -4.84 -8.34 10.12
C PRO A 39 -5.57 -8.82 11.37
N SER A 40 -4.79 -9.30 12.34
CA SER A 40 -5.29 -9.82 13.63
C SER A 40 -4.74 -8.96 14.76
N THR A 41 -5.57 -8.69 15.77
CA THR A 41 -5.15 -8.02 17.00
C THR A 41 -4.47 -8.98 17.99
N THR A 42 -4.57 -10.29 17.74
CA THR A 42 -4.11 -11.34 18.67
C THR A 42 -2.88 -12.06 18.15
N THR A 43 -2.63 -12.01 16.84
CA THR A 43 -1.53 -12.72 16.18
C THR A 43 -0.59 -11.71 15.56
N ALA A 44 0.69 -11.80 15.89
CA ALA A 44 1.71 -10.98 15.25
C ALA A 44 1.73 -11.27 13.74
N PRO A 45 1.83 -10.24 12.89
CA PRO A 45 1.90 -10.46 11.47
C PRO A 45 3.20 -11.21 11.10
N ASN A 46 3.08 -12.26 10.29
CA ASN A 46 4.22 -13.05 9.81
C ASN A 46 4.19 -13.13 8.30
N SER A 47 5.13 -12.42 7.68
CA SER A 47 5.22 -12.30 6.23
C SER A 47 6.34 -13.10 5.63
N ALA A 48 7.09 -13.86 6.44
CA ALA A 48 8.22 -14.69 6.00
C ALA A 48 9.22 -13.95 5.06
N GLY A 49 9.49 -12.66 5.33
CA GLY A 49 10.44 -11.85 4.52
C GLY A 49 9.95 -11.51 3.10
N LYS A 50 8.64 -11.49 2.89
CA LYS A 50 8.05 -11.15 1.59
C LYS A 50 7.77 -9.65 1.46
N SER A 51 7.79 -9.16 0.23
CA SER A 51 7.53 -7.77 -0.14
C SER A 51 6.21 -7.62 -0.90
N ILE A 52 5.74 -6.38 -1.07
CA ILE A 52 4.61 -5.99 -1.92
C ILE A 52 5.01 -4.72 -2.62
N LEU A 53 4.61 -4.61 -3.88
CA LEU A 53 4.70 -3.38 -4.64
C LEU A 53 3.36 -2.65 -4.57
N ILE A 54 3.37 -1.40 -4.12
CA ILE A 54 2.23 -0.48 -4.21
C ILE A 54 2.59 0.60 -5.21
N TRP A 55 2.03 0.53 -6.41
CA TRP A 55 2.25 1.56 -7.41
C TRP A 55 1.45 2.83 -7.08
N GLY A 56 2.08 4.00 -7.08
CA GLY A 56 1.41 5.26 -6.76
C GLY A 56 1.03 5.40 -5.28
N GLY A 57 2.00 5.18 -4.38
CA GLY A 57 1.81 5.21 -2.93
C GLY A 57 1.26 6.52 -2.37
N SER A 58 1.46 7.65 -3.05
CA SER A 58 0.93 8.95 -2.61
C SER A 58 -0.52 9.20 -3.02
N SER A 59 -1.19 8.24 -3.66
CA SER A 59 -2.62 8.32 -3.97
C SER A 59 -3.47 8.03 -2.73
N SER A 60 -4.77 8.36 -2.77
CA SER A 60 -5.67 8.05 -1.66
C SER A 60 -5.77 6.54 -1.40
N VAL A 61 -5.80 5.71 -2.45
CA VAL A 61 -5.82 4.25 -2.28
C VAL A 61 -4.45 3.73 -1.84
N GLY A 62 -3.36 4.19 -2.47
CA GLY A 62 -2.00 3.76 -2.17
C GLY A 62 -1.57 4.07 -0.73
N SER A 63 -1.90 5.25 -0.22
CA SER A 63 -1.58 5.65 1.16
C SER A 63 -2.31 4.79 2.20
N ASN A 64 -3.56 4.41 1.93
CA ASN A 64 -4.31 3.47 2.75
C ASN A 64 -3.74 2.04 2.65
N ALA A 65 -3.35 1.60 1.45
CA ALA A 65 -2.72 0.29 1.25
C ALA A 65 -1.37 0.16 1.98
N ILE A 66 -0.53 1.20 1.97
CA ILE A 66 0.75 1.22 2.71
C ILE A 66 0.49 1.02 4.22
N GLN A 67 -0.51 1.69 4.77
CA GLN A 67 -0.84 1.61 6.19
C GLN A 67 -1.45 0.26 6.58
N LEU A 68 -2.41 -0.24 5.79
CA LEU A 68 -2.99 -1.58 5.99
C LEU A 68 -1.93 -2.67 5.94
N ARG A 69 -0.89 -2.44 5.16
CA ARG A 69 0.19 -3.40 4.99
C ARG A 69 1.08 -3.56 6.22
N LYS A 70 1.29 -2.52 7.04
CA LYS A 70 1.93 -2.68 8.36
C LYS A 70 1.18 -3.68 9.22
N ALA A 71 -0.16 -3.70 9.14
CA ALA A 71 -0.97 -4.61 9.93
C ALA A 71 -0.80 -6.09 9.53
N VAL A 72 -0.21 -6.37 8.35
CA VAL A 72 0.12 -7.73 7.90
C VAL A 72 1.63 -8.03 7.82
N GLY A 73 2.49 -7.06 8.16
CA GLY A 73 3.90 -7.23 8.58
C GLY A 73 4.95 -7.52 7.51
N PHE A 74 4.61 -7.28 6.27
CA PHE A 74 5.51 -7.54 5.16
C PHE A 74 6.29 -6.22 4.80
N GLU A 75 7.27 -6.27 3.89
CA GLU A 75 8.02 -5.08 3.39
C GLU A 75 7.29 -4.34 2.25
N VAL A 76 7.20 -3.02 2.31
CA VAL A 76 6.49 -2.15 1.36
C VAL A 76 7.47 -1.48 0.41
N ILE A 77 7.37 -1.84 -0.86
CA ILE A 77 8.01 -1.13 -1.96
C ILE A 77 6.94 -0.29 -2.64
N THR A 78 7.19 1.00 -2.88
CA THR A 78 6.20 1.88 -3.52
C THR A 78 6.83 2.84 -4.52
N THR A 79 6.00 3.38 -5.40
CA THR A 79 6.38 4.44 -6.32
C THR A 79 5.60 5.72 -6.03
N CYS A 80 6.26 6.88 -6.10
CA CYS A 80 5.60 8.18 -6.05
C CYS A 80 6.44 9.23 -6.78
N SER A 81 6.01 10.50 -6.80
CA SER A 81 6.89 11.59 -7.24
C SER A 81 7.89 11.93 -6.13
N ALA A 82 9.10 12.40 -6.44
CA ALA A 82 10.11 12.76 -5.43
C ALA A 82 9.57 13.64 -4.29
N ARG A 83 8.72 14.64 -4.60
CA ARG A 83 8.12 15.54 -3.61
C ARG A 83 7.27 14.83 -2.55
N ASN A 84 6.73 13.65 -2.85
CA ASN A 84 5.88 12.88 -1.95
C ASN A 84 6.65 11.74 -1.24
N ALA A 85 7.96 11.61 -1.47
CA ALA A 85 8.75 10.51 -0.96
C ALA A 85 8.79 10.48 0.57
N GLU A 86 8.96 11.64 1.22
CA GLU A 86 8.94 11.75 2.68
C GLU A 86 7.57 11.41 3.27
N TYR A 87 6.49 11.86 2.61
CA TYR A 87 5.12 11.56 3.01
C TYR A 87 4.87 10.04 3.03
N VAL A 88 5.16 9.34 1.94
CA VAL A 88 4.90 7.89 1.86
C VAL A 88 5.82 7.07 2.78
N LYS A 89 7.05 7.53 3.03
CA LYS A 89 7.93 6.95 4.07
C LYS A 89 7.32 7.10 5.47
N GLY A 90 6.77 8.28 5.78
CA GLY A 90 6.06 8.53 7.04
C GLY A 90 4.86 7.59 7.24
N LEU A 91 4.17 7.21 6.16
CA LEU A 91 3.09 6.22 6.20
C LEU A 91 3.59 4.79 6.49
N GLY A 92 4.86 4.50 6.19
CA GLY A 92 5.46 3.19 6.37
C GLY A 92 5.96 2.49 5.11
N ALA A 93 6.24 3.22 4.03
CA ALA A 93 6.96 2.64 2.91
C ALA A 93 8.43 2.37 3.30
N ASP A 94 8.91 1.14 3.06
CA ASP A 94 10.30 0.75 3.30
C ASP A 94 11.22 1.22 2.15
N LYS A 95 10.72 1.10 0.91
CA LYS A 95 11.42 1.55 -0.31
C LYS A 95 10.51 2.42 -1.15
N VAL A 96 11.06 3.50 -1.68
CA VAL A 96 10.33 4.47 -2.51
C VAL A 96 11.13 4.75 -3.76
N PHE A 97 10.49 4.58 -4.91
CA PHE A 97 11.07 4.87 -6.22
C PHE A 97 10.33 6.03 -6.88
N ASP A 98 11.07 6.95 -7.51
CA ASP A 98 10.45 8.04 -8.25
C ASP A 98 9.95 7.53 -9.61
N TYR A 99 8.63 7.50 -9.83
CA TYR A 99 8.09 7.03 -11.11
C TYR A 99 8.40 7.96 -12.30
N THR A 100 8.88 9.18 -12.03
CA THR A 100 9.29 10.13 -13.08
C THR A 100 10.68 9.84 -13.63
N ASP A 101 11.46 9.01 -12.93
CA ASP A 101 12.73 8.48 -13.44
C ASP A 101 12.46 7.52 -14.61
N LYS A 102 13.26 7.66 -15.68
CA LYS A 102 13.18 6.78 -16.85
C LYS A 102 13.56 5.34 -16.52
N ASP A 103 14.37 5.14 -15.48
CA ASP A 103 14.80 3.81 -15.01
C ASP A 103 14.02 3.33 -13.77
N ALA A 104 12.91 3.99 -13.40
CA ALA A 104 12.12 3.62 -12.23
C ALA A 104 11.71 2.14 -12.22
N ILE A 105 11.36 1.60 -13.39
CA ILE A 105 10.97 0.19 -13.53
C ILE A 105 12.16 -0.73 -13.28
N GLY A 106 13.33 -0.43 -13.84
CA GLY A 106 14.55 -1.22 -13.65
C GLY A 106 14.95 -1.30 -12.18
N GLN A 107 14.90 -0.16 -11.49
CA GLN A 107 15.18 -0.07 -10.06
C GLN A 107 14.19 -0.89 -9.20
N VAL A 108 12.89 -0.81 -9.51
CA VAL A 108 11.85 -1.57 -8.81
C VAL A 108 12.04 -3.07 -9.01
N VAL A 109 12.30 -3.52 -10.24
CA VAL A 109 12.54 -4.94 -10.56
C VAL A 109 13.77 -5.45 -9.81
N ALA A 110 14.88 -4.71 -9.85
CA ALA A 110 16.12 -5.07 -9.18
C ALA A 110 15.96 -5.16 -7.65
N GLU A 111 15.09 -4.34 -7.05
CA GLU A 111 14.80 -4.42 -5.61
C GLU A 111 13.95 -5.64 -5.30
N LEU A 112 12.91 -5.89 -6.10
CA LEU A 112 12.01 -7.00 -5.85
C LEU A 112 12.69 -8.36 -6.07
N ASP A 113 13.66 -8.48 -6.98
CA ASP A 113 14.48 -9.69 -7.17
C ASP A 113 15.23 -10.12 -5.91
N LYS A 114 15.46 -9.21 -4.96
CA LYS A 114 16.08 -9.52 -3.66
C LYS A 114 15.13 -10.23 -2.70
N THR A 115 13.82 -10.24 -2.97
CA THR A 115 12.76 -10.71 -2.07
C THR A 115 11.92 -11.83 -2.69
N ARG A 116 11.31 -12.69 -1.87
CA ARG A 116 10.46 -13.80 -2.35
C ARG A 116 9.01 -13.30 -2.52
N TRP A 117 8.46 -13.38 -3.74
CA TRP A 117 7.34 -12.54 -4.22
C TRP A 117 5.90 -13.01 -3.88
N HIS A 118 4.98 -12.05 -3.70
CA HIS A 118 3.54 -12.12 -4.08
C HIS A 118 3.16 -10.77 -4.73
N LEU A 119 2.65 -10.78 -5.97
CA LEU A 119 2.45 -9.59 -6.80
C LEU A 119 1.03 -9.01 -6.63
N LEU A 120 0.87 -7.69 -6.48
CA LEU A 120 -0.42 -7.02 -6.75
C LEU A 120 -0.24 -5.70 -7.51
N TRP A 121 -0.97 -5.61 -8.62
CA TRP A 121 -1.30 -4.41 -9.38
C TRP A 121 -2.60 -3.81 -8.82
N ILE A 122 -2.61 -2.54 -8.38
CA ILE A 122 -3.84 -1.79 -8.12
C ILE A 122 -3.91 -0.60 -9.09
N LEU A 123 -4.98 -0.64 -9.88
CA LEU A 123 -5.59 0.35 -10.79
C LEU A 123 -5.05 1.80 -10.71
N PHE A 124 -4.56 2.27 -11.85
CA PHE A 124 -4.64 3.62 -12.45
C PHE A 124 -3.32 4.01 -13.12
N ASN A 125 -3.07 3.49 -14.33
CA ASN A 125 -2.27 4.21 -15.31
C ASN A 125 -2.81 3.92 -16.72
N ASN A 126 -3.81 4.71 -17.14
CA ASN A 126 -4.18 4.78 -18.53
C ASN A 126 -3.25 5.80 -19.19
N ARG A 127 -2.17 5.32 -19.80
CA ARG A 127 -1.47 6.03 -20.88
C ARG A 127 -1.56 5.16 -22.14
N THR A 128 -2.70 5.27 -22.81
CA THR A 128 -2.77 5.22 -24.28
C THR A 128 -2.48 6.62 -24.80
#